data_AF-A0A932FCZ1-F1
#
_entry.id   AF-A0A932FCZ1-F1
#
_cell.length_a   1.000
_cell.length_b   1.000
_cell.length_c   1.000
_cell.angle_alpha   90.00
_cell.angle_beta   90.00
_cell.angle_gamma   90.00
#
_symmetry.space_group_name_H-M   'P 1'
#
loop_
_entity.id
_entity.type
_entity.pdbx_description
1 polymer ?
#
loop_
_entity_poly.entity_id
_entity_poly.type
_entity_poly.pdbx_seq_one_letter_code
_entity_poly.pdbx_strand_id
1 'polypeptide(L)' 'MNTNLYDEIVKLDAATRPQLAQDLLDSVASETFSAPVTDEQRAELRARLSHHRNHPEEETVSLAQIKAKLGVS' A
#
# COMPACT_ATOMS: atom_id res chain seq x y z
N MET A 1 -8.71 14.36 8.98
CA MET A 1 -8.98 14.46 10.43
C MET A 1 -8.01 13.48 11.07
N ASN A 2 -6.89 13.96 11.60
CA ASN A 2 -5.84 13.10 12.14
C ASN A 2 -6.19 12.80 13.59
N THR A 3 -7.06 11.81 13.81
CA THR A 3 -7.30 11.31 15.15
C THR A 3 -6.03 10.62 15.62
N ASN A 4 -5.58 10.96 16.83
CA ASN A 4 -4.39 10.38 17.41
C ASN A 4 -4.68 8.90 17.74
N LEU A 5 -4.21 8.00 16.88
CA LEU A 5 -4.47 6.56 16.95
C LEU A 5 -4.14 5.97 18.33
N TYR A 6 -3.14 6.54 19.00
CA TYR A 6 -2.76 6.15 20.35
C TYR A 6 -3.89 6.38 21.36
N ASP A 7 -4.58 7.51 21.27
CA ASP A 7 -5.68 7.87 22.19
C ASP A 7 -6.91 6.97 21.98
N GLU A 8 -7.07 6.37 20.81
CA GLU A 8 -8.13 5.39 20.53
C GLU A 8 -7.77 4.01 21.08
N ILE A 9 -6.52 3.57 20.90
CA ILE A 9 -6.03 2.28 21.43
C ILE A 9 -6.09 2.25 22.96
N VAL A 10 -5.80 3.37 23.63
CA VAL A 10 -5.88 3.47 25.10
C VAL A 10 -7.32 3.43 25.62
N LYS A 11 -8.34 3.65 24.77
CA LYS A 11 -9.76 3.53 25.16
C LYS A 11 -10.30 2.10 25.07
N LEU A 12 -9.56 1.19 24.42
CA LEU A 12 -9.95 -0.22 24.33
C LEU A 12 -9.92 -0.86 25.72
N ASP A 13 -10.82 -1.79 25.97
CA ASP A 13 -10.82 -2.57 27.20
C ASP A 13 -9.57 -3.48 27.31
N ALA A 14 -9.31 -3.98 28.52
CA ALA A 14 -8.09 -4.72 28.82
C ALA A 14 -7.95 -6.05 28.06
N ALA A 15 -9.06 -6.65 27.61
CA ALA A 15 -9.05 -7.89 26.84
C ALA A 15 -8.88 -7.64 25.34
N THR A 16 -9.39 -6.52 24.84
CA THR A 16 -9.32 -6.15 23.42
C THR A 16 -7.94 -5.67 22.98
N ARG A 17 -7.15 -5.05 23.87
CA ARG A 17 -5.77 -4.62 23.54
C ARG A 17 -4.82 -5.77 23.16
N PRO A 18 -4.70 -6.86 23.94
CA PRO A 18 -3.84 -7.98 23.56
C PRO A 18 -4.37 -8.72 22.32
N GLN A 19 -5.70 -8.79 22.13
CA GLN A 19 -6.28 -9.35 20.90
C GLN A 19 -5.89 -8.52 19.67
N LEU A 20 -6.01 -7.19 19.75
CA LEU A 20 -5.57 -6.29 18.68
C LEU A 20 -4.08 -6.47 18.37
N ALA A 21 -3.23 -6.61 19.40
CA ALA A 21 -1.81 -6.87 19.19
C ALA A 21 -1.56 -8.20 18.46
N GLN A 22 -2.30 -9.25 18.81
CA GLN A 22 -2.20 -10.55 18.14
C GLN A 22 -2.70 -10.48 16.69
N ASP A 23 -3.85 -9.85 16.46
CA ASP A 23 -4.44 -9.68 15.12
C ASP A 23 -3.49 -8.90 14.19
N LEU A 24 -2.77 -7.90 14.71
CA LEU A 24 -1.77 -7.15 13.95
C LEU A 24 -0.56 -8.03 13.58
N LEU A 25 -0.09 -8.87 14.50
CA LEU A 25 1.00 -9.80 14.22
C LEU A 25 0.58 -10.86 13.19
N ASP A 26 -0.63 -11.39 13.34
CA ASP A 26 -1.21 -12.37 12.42
C ASP A 26 -1.45 -11.76 11.04
N SER A 27 -1.86 -10.50 10.96
CA SER A 27 -1.97 -9.75 9.70
C SER A 27 -0.63 -9.68 8.98
N VAL A 28 0.46 -9.32 9.68
CA VAL A 28 1.80 -9.24 9.08
C VAL A 28 2.31 -10.62 8.68
N ALA A 29 2.05 -11.65 9.50
CA ALA A 29 2.48 -13.01 9.22
C ALA A 29 1.71 -13.68 8.06
N SER A 30 0.43 -13.31 7.87
CA SER A 30 -0.42 -13.81 6.79
C SER A 30 -0.32 -12.99 5.51
N GLU A 31 0.27 -11.79 5.57
CA GLU A 31 0.52 -10.97 4.40
C GLU A 31 1.57 -11.66 3.51
N THR A 32 1.09 -12.19 2.38
CA THR A 32 1.99 -12.64 1.32
C THR A 32 2.61 -11.39 0.70
N PHE A 33 3.73 -10.95 1.26
CA PHE A 33 4.51 -9.89 0.66
C PHE A 33 4.80 -10.26 -0.79
N SER A 34 4.26 -9.47 -1.73
CA SER A 34 4.76 -9.52 -3.10
C SER A 34 6.26 -9.28 -3.05
N ALA A 35 7.00 -9.98 -3.92
CA ALA A 35 8.44 -9.81 -4.00
C ALA A 35 8.79 -8.31 -4.01
N PRO A 36 9.80 -7.87 -3.24
CA PRO A 36 10.22 -6.49 -3.27
C PRO A 36 10.44 -6.04 -4.71
N VAL A 37 9.92 -4.85 -5.06
CA VAL A 37 10.14 -4.27 -6.40
C VAL A 37 11.64 -4.25 -6.69
N THR A 38 12.03 -4.80 -7.84
CA THR A 38 13.44 -4.81 -8.26
C THR A 38 13.94 -3.39 -8.48
N ASP A 39 15.25 -3.20 -8.53
CA ASP A 39 15.82 -1.87 -8.76
C ASP A 39 15.42 -1.31 -10.14
N GLU A 40 15.28 -2.17 -11.14
CA GLU A 40 14.80 -1.81 -12.47
C GLU A 40 13.33 -1.35 -12.42
N GLN A 41 12.47 -2.11 -11.73
CA GLN A 41 11.06 -1.73 -11.56
C GLN A 41 10.92 -0.43 -10.77
N ARG A 42 11.75 -0.23 -9.74
CA ARG A 42 11.78 1.00 -8.95
C ARG A 42 12.24 2.20 -9.78
N ALA A 43 13.25 2.02 -10.63
CA ALA A 43 13.72 3.07 -11.54
C ALA A 43 12.61 3.48 -12.53
N GLU A 44 11.92 2.51 -13.11
CA GLU A 44 10.79 2.75 -14.03
C GLU A 44 9.64 3.48 -13.34
N LEU A 45 9.25 3.07 -12.13
CA LEU A 45 8.20 3.75 -11.36
C LEU A 45 8.56 5.20 -11.05
N ARG A 46 9.83 5.48 -10.70
CA ARG A 46 10.31 6.85 -10.48
C ARG A 46 10.29 7.67 -11.76
N ALA A 47 10.69 7.10 -12.89
CA ALA A 47 10.65 7.77 -14.19
C ALA A 47 9.22 8.16 -14.57
N ARG A 48 8.27 7.22 -14.47
CA ARG A 48 6.84 7.48 -14.73
C ARG A 48 6.25 8.54 -13.81
N LEU A 49 6.58 8.49 -12.51
CA LEU A 49 6.11 9.48 -11.55
C LEU A 49 6.67 10.87 -11.86
N SER A 50 7.95 10.98 -12.20
CA SER A 50 8.56 12.25 -12.60
C SER A 50 7.93 12.79 -13.89
N HIS A 51 7.66 11.91 -14.85
CA HIS A 51 7.02 12.28 -16.11
C HIS A 51 5.61 12.83 -15.89
N HIS A 52 4.77 12.12 -15.13
CA HIS A 52 3.42 12.56 -14.80
C HIS A 52 3.41 13.89 -14.04
N ARG A 53 4.36 14.12 -13.12
CA ARG A 53 4.49 15.40 -12.42
C ARG A 53 4.79 16.58 -13.35
N ASN A 54 5.54 16.33 -14.42
CA ASN A 54 5.88 17.36 -15.41
C ASN A 54 4.80 17.52 -16.50
N HIS A 55 3.98 16.49 -16.73
CA HIS A 55 2.93 16.46 -17.75
C HIS A 55 1.63 15.88 -17.16
N PRO A 56 0.98 16.57 -16.20
CA PRO A 56 -0.19 16.04 -15.50
C PRO A 56 -1.42 15.88 -16.41
N GLU A 57 -1.47 16.66 -17.49
CA GLU A 57 -2.58 16.69 -18.46
C GLU A 57 -2.49 15.56 -19.50
N GLU A 58 -1.35 14.88 -19.59
CA GLU A 58 -1.18 13.77 -20.51
C GLU A 58 -1.99 12.56 -20.06
N GLU A 59 -2.58 11.87 -21.03
CA GLU A 59 -3.43 10.72 -20.78
C GLU A 59 -2.63 9.58 -20.13
N THR A 60 -2.91 9.32 -18.85
CA THR A 60 -2.25 8.22 -18.11
C THR A 60 -3.02 6.92 -18.29
N VAL A 61 -2.30 5.80 -18.33
CA VAL A 61 -2.92 4.47 -18.25
C VAL A 61 -3.14 4.07 -16.78
N SER A 62 -4.37 3.69 -16.45
CA SER A 62 -4.73 3.15 -15.14
C SER A 62 -4.09 1.78 -14.90
N LEU A 63 -3.94 1.40 -13.63
CA LEU A 63 -3.47 0.06 -13.25
C LEU A 63 -4.33 -1.05 -13.87
N ALA A 64 -5.64 -0.83 -13.98
CA ALA A 64 -6.57 -1.76 -14.63
C ALA A 64 -6.25 -1.92 -16.13
N GLN A 65 -5.92 -0.85 -16.84
CA GLN A 65 -5.51 -0.91 -18.25
C GLN A 65 -4.16 -1.61 -18.42
N ILE A 66 -3.21 -1.40 -17.51
CA ILE A 66 -1.92 -2.10 -17.50
C ILE A 66 -2.13 -3.61 -17.30
N LYS A 67 -2.94 -3.99 -16.31
CA LYS A 67 -3.33 -5.37 -16.01
C LYS A 67 -3.99 -6.06 -17.20
N ALA A 68 -4.97 -5.41 -17.82
CA ALA A 68 -5.65 -5.92 -19.03
C ALA A 68 -4.68 -6.15 -20.20
N LYS A 69 -3.72 -5.24 -20.42
CA LYS A 69 -2.69 -5.38 -21.47
C LYS A 69 -1.72 -6.52 -21.21
N LEU A 70 -1.44 -6.83 -19.95
CA LEU A 70 -0.52 -7.89 -19.53
C LEU A 70 -1.21 -9.25 -19.33
N GLY A 71 -2.54 -9.33 -19.48
CA GLY A 71 -3.31 -10.56 -19.24
C GLY A 71 -3.35 -10.98 -17.77
N VAL A 72 -3.12 -10.04 -16.84
CA VAL A 72 -3.17 -10.27 -15.40
C VAL A 72 -4.48 -9.70 -14.88
N SER A 73 -5.30 -10.53 -14.21
CA SER A 73 -6.55 -10.08 -13.56
C SER A 73 -6.27 -9.48 -12.18
#